data_AF-A0A418YAH9-F1
#
_entry.id   AF-A0A418YAH9-F1
#
_cell.length_a   1.000
_cell.length_b   1.000
_cell.length_c   1.000
_cell.angle_alpha   90.00
_cell.angle_beta   90.00
_cell.angle_gamma   90.00
#
_symmetry.space_group_name_H-M   'P 1'
#
loop_
_entity.id
_entity.type
_entity.pdbx_description
1 polymer ?
#
loop_
_entity_poly.entity_id
_entity_poly.type
_entity_poly.pdbx_seq_one_letter_code
_entity_poly.pdbx_strand_id
1 'polypeptide(L)'
;MISTLLLKLFGVIMWKKTLLAAALLTGLSGQAVAETTDGQTKELQSQLSSAQAEISKLQTALNEAAQSNADLKTELKAIKADHPDLEKAKQQSRHFEMIREQLEKLNIEAFNINRSPVPGLYEVSSSAGLIYSSPTATHLMFGTLYKSDDTSVINLSDQALAVIRKERMGEFEKDMIVYPAKEEKHVITVFTDTDCGYCRKLHREMQDYNDLGITVRYLAFPRGGEQSKTYRDMVSIWCAQDKQEAMDIAKSGKSVGSNTCENTVLAQYQLGGAFGVNGTPAIVLQDGSLQPGYVPAERLKMLLDSQKVQ
;
A
#
# COMPACT_ATOMS: atom_id res chain seq x y z
N MET A 1 10.40 -33.19 7.88
CA MET A 1 10.25 -34.07 9.08
C MET A 1 8.82 -34.15 9.65
N ILE A 2 7.92 -33.19 9.38
CA ILE A 2 6.54 -33.21 9.93
C ILE A 2 5.58 -34.14 9.13
N SER A 3 5.82 -34.34 7.83
CA SER A 3 4.98 -35.20 6.96
C SER A 3 5.03 -36.69 7.35
N THR A 4 6.20 -37.18 7.77
CA THR A 4 6.40 -38.58 8.17
C THR A 4 5.78 -38.92 9.53
N LEU A 5 5.59 -37.93 10.40
CA LEU A 5 4.96 -38.11 11.72
C LEU A 5 3.43 -38.13 11.59
N LEU A 6 2.86 -37.29 10.71
CA LEU A 6 1.43 -37.26 10.41
C LEU A 6 0.96 -38.54 9.69
N LEU A 7 1.74 -39.07 8.75
CA LEU A 7 1.42 -40.38 8.12
C LEU A 7 1.44 -41.54 9.12
N LYS A 8 2.37 -41.54 10.09
CA LYS A 8 2.43 -42.56 11.14
C LYS A 8 1.27 -42.44 12.13
N LEU A 9 0.85 -41.23 12.50
CA LEU A 9 -0.33 -41.02 13.32
C LEU A 9 -1.62 -41.42 12.60
N PHE A 10 -1.77 -41.10 11.31
CA PHE A 10 -2.92 -41.53 10.51
C PHE A 10 -2.99 -43.05 10.37
N GLY A 11 -1.84 -43.72 10.17
CA GLY A 11 -1.76 -45.18 10.12
C GLY A 11 -2.18 -45.86 11.42
N VAL A 12 -1.78 -45.32 12.57
CA VAL A 12 -2.14 -45.85 13.89
C VAL A 12 -3.62 -45.62 14.22
N ILE A 13 -4.18 -44.47 13.82
CA ILE A 13 -5.61 -44.15 14.01
C ILE A 13 -6.49 -45.03 13.12
N MET A 14 -6.10 -45.24 11.86
CA MET A 14 -6.80 -46.12 10.93
C MET A 14 -6.75 -47.57 11.42
N TRP A 15 -5.58 -48.06 11.84
CA TRP A 15 -5.41 -49.43 12.33
C TRP A 15 -6.21 -49.71 13.62
N LYS A 16 -6.26 -48.76 14.56
CA LYS A 16 -7.11 -48.86 15.77
C LYS A 16 -8.60 -48.88 15.45
N LYS A 17 -9.06 -48.11 14.45
CA LYS A 17 -10.47 -48.15 14.00
C LYS A 17 -10.82 -49.48 13.33
N THR A 18 -9.92 -50.08 12.56
CA THR A 18 -10.14 -51.39 11.93
C THR A 18 -10.17 -52.52 12.97
N LEU A 19 -9.32 -52.45 14.01
CA LEU A 19 -9.33 -53.39 15.13
C LEU A 19 -10.60 -53.28 16.00
N LEU A 20 -11.08 -52.05 16.25
CA LEU A 20 -12.36 -51.83 16.96
C LEU A 20 -13.54 -52.37 16.16
N ALA A 21 -13.56 -52.16 14.84
CA ALA A 21 -14.60 -52.67 13.95
C ALA A 21 -14.57 -54.21 13.87
N ALA A 22 -13.39 -54.84 13.83
CA ALA A 22 -13.24 -56.29 13.85
C ALA A 22 -13.71 -56.89 15.19
N ALA A 23 -13.44 -56.25 16.32
CA ALA A 23 -13.89 -56.69 17.64
C ALA A 23 -15.41 -56.52 17.86
N LEU A 24 -16.03 -55.53 17.19
CA LEU A 24 -17.49 -55.34 17.19
C LEU A 24 -18.22 -56.32 16.26
N LEU A 25 -17.57 -56.80 15.19
CA LEU A 25 -18.13 -57.77 14.24
C LEU A 25 -18.02 -59.23 14.72
N THR A 26 -17.09 -59.56 15.62
CA THR A 26 -16.94 -60.92 16.18
C THR A 26 -17.78 -61.15 17.45
N GLY A 27 -18.47 -60.13 17.96
CA GLY A 27 -19.34 -60.23 19.15
C GLY A 27 -20.74 -60.81 18.92
N LEU A 28 -21.10 -61.20 17.69
CA LEU A 28 -22.43 -61.69 17.33
C LEU A 28 -22.36 -62.94 16.43
N SER A 29 -21.83 -64.05 16.95
CA SER A 29 -22.30 -65.39 16.59
C SER A 29 -21.77 -66.41 17.60
N GLY A 30 -22.70 -67.01 18.35
CA GLY A 30 -22.40 -68.20 19.13
C GLY A 30 -22.08 -69.39 18.22
N GLN A 31 -21.40 -70.37 18.83
CA GLN A 31 -21.10 -71.72 18.33
C GLN A 31 -19.88 -71.89 17.41
N ALA A 32 -18.73 -72.14 18.04
CA ALA A 32 -17.88 -73.30 17.78
C ALA A 32 -16.85 -73.43 18.92
N VAL A 33 -17.23 -74.12 20.00
CA VAL A 33 -16.29 -74.63 21.00
C VAL A 33 -15.83 -76.00 20.50
N ALA A 34 -14.58 -76.07 20.03
CA ALA A 34 -13.86 -77.33 19.88
C ALA A 34 -12.42 -77.08 20.34
N GLU A 35 -12.09 -77.67 21.50
CA GLU A 35 -10.76 -77.88 22.07
C GLU A 35 -9.74 -76.75 21.93
N THR A 36 -9.84 -75.76 22.81
CA THR A 36 -8.65 -75.00 23.23
C THR A 36 -8.18 -75.59 24.55
N THR A 37 -6.93 -76.07 24.58
CA THR A 37 -6.29 -76.56 25.80
C THR A 37 -6.17 -75.38 26.79
N ASP A 38 -6.38 -75.63 28.09
CA ASP A 38 -6.38 -74.64 29.20
C ASP A 38 -5.19 -73.64 29.18
N GLY A 39 -4.09 -74.00 28.51
CA GLY A 39 -2.95 -73.11 28.25
C GLY A 39 -3.19 -71.99 27.25
N GLN A 40 -3.97 -72.21 26.18
CA GLN A 40 -4.24 -71.19 25.14
C GLN A 40 -5.21 -70.10 25.64
N THR A 41 -6.17 -70.47 26.49
CA THR A 41 -7.13 -69.53 27.09
C THR A 41 -6.44 -68.61 28.11
N LYS A 42 -5.51 -69.15 28.90
CA LYS A 42 -4.69 -68.36 29.85
C LYS A 42 -3.73 -67.41 29.15
N GLU A 43 -3.12 -67.84 28.04
CA GLU A 43 -2.25 -66.98 27.23
C GLU A 43 -3.04 -65.81 26.61
N LEU A 44 -4.22 -66.07 26.05
CA LEU A 44 -5.09 -65.01 25.51
C LEU A 44 -5.57 -64.03 26.59
N GLN A 45 -5.90 -64.51 27.79
CA GLN A 45 -6.27 -63.65 28.91
C GLN A 45 -5.09 -62.78 29.40
N SER A 46 -3.90 -63.37 29.45
CA SER A 46 -2.65 -62.64 29.77
C SER A 46 -2.38 -61.54 28.75
N GLN A 47 -2.44 -61.86 27.46
CA GLN A 47 -2.26 -60.90 26.36
C GLN A 47 -3.31 -59.78 26.38
N LEU A 48 -4.58 -60.10 26.68
CA LEU A 48 -5.64 -59.11 26.82
C LEU A 48 -5.38 -58.16 27.99
N SER A 49 -4.96 -58.68 29.14
CA SER A 49 -4.64 -57.86 30.31
C SER A 49 -3.43 -56.95 30.07
N SER A 50 -2.42 -57.45 29.36
CA SER A 50 -1.25 -56.67 28.93
C SER A 50 -1.65 -55.55 27.95
N ALA A 51 -2.48 -55.87 26.96
CA ALA A 51 -2.99 -54.87 26.00
C ALA A 51 -3.86 -53.80 26.68
N GLN A 52 -4.69 -54.17 27.67
CA GLN A 52 -5.47 -53.21 28.47
C GLN A 52 -4.57 -52.30 29.31
N ALA A 53 -3.49 -52.83 29.89
CA ALA A 53 -2.52 -52.04 30.63
C ALA A 53 -1.78 -51.05 29.71
N GLU A 54 -1.41 -51.44 28.50
CA GLU A 54 -0.81 -50.54 27.51
C GLU A 54 -1.79 -49.46 27.03
N ILE A 55 -3.07 -49.81 26.79
CA ILE A 55 -4.10 -48.84 26.42
C ILE A 55 -4.29 -47.79 27.51
N SER A 56 -4.33 -48.21 28.78
CA SER A 56 -4.44 -47.29 29.92
C SER A 56 -3.24 -46.35 30.01
N LYS A 57 -2.01 -46.86 29.84
CA LYS A 57 -0.80 -46.02 29.78
C LYS A 57 -0.86 -44.99 28.64
N LEU A 58 -1.33 -45.40 27.46
CA LEU A 58 -1.48 -44.51 26.31
C LEU A 58 -2.58 -43.45 26.53
N GLN A 59 -3.66 -43.78 27.24
CA GLN A 59 -4.71 -42.82 27.60
C GLN A 59 -4.18 -41.76 28.58
N THR A 60 -3.42 -42.17 29.60
CA THR A 60 -2.79 -41.24 30.54
C THR A 60 -1.83 -40.29 29.83
N ALA A 61 -0.94 -40.81 28.98
CA ALA A 61 -0.01 -39.98 28.21
C ALA A 61 -0.73 -39.00 27.27
N LEU A 62 -1.87 -39.40 26.68
CA LEU A 62 -2.68 -38.53 25.84
C LEU A 62 -3.30 -37.37 26.65
N ASN A 63 -3.79 -37.66 27.86
CA ASN A 63 -4.38 -36.65 28.74
C ASN A 63 -3.32 -35.66 29.25
N GLU A 64 -2.13 -36.13 29.60
CA GLU A 64 -1.00 -35.28 30.00
C GLU A 64 -0.55 -34.36 28.85
N ALA A 65 -0.47 -34.89 27.63
CA ALA A 65 -0.16 -34.09 26.45
C ALA A 65 -1.27 -33.05 26.14
N ALA A 66 -2.54 -33.39 26.37
CA ALA A 66 -3.65 -32.46 26.20
C ALA A 66 -3.60 -31.31 27.23
N GLN A 67 -3.27 -31.63 28.49
CA GLN A 67 -3.11 -30.64 29.55
C GLN A 67 -1.92 -29.71 29.27
N SER A 68 -0.75 -30.26 28.91
CA SER A 68 0.43 -29.46 28.57
C SER A 68 0.17 -28.49 27.41
N ASN A 69 -0.61 -28.90 26.40
CA ASN A 69 -1.03 -28.01 25.32
C ASN A 69 -1.99 -26.90 25.78
N ALA A 70 -2.84 -27.16 26.76
CA ALA A 70 -3.72 -26.14 27.35
C ALA A 70 -2.92 -25.11 28.17
N ASP A 71 -1.92 -25.56 28.90
CA ASP A 71 -1.03 -24.72 29.70
C ASP A 71 -0.17 -23.81 28.80
N LEU A 72 0.43 -24.37 27.74
CA LEU A 72 1.18 -23.60 26.74
C LEU A 72 0.31 -22.54 26.02
N LYS A 73 -0.96 -22.85 25.73
CA LYS A 73 -1.90 -21.87 25.16
C LYS A 73 -2.20 -20.74 26.15
N THR A 74 -2.24 -21.03 27.44
CA THR A 74 -2.48 -20.06 28.50
C THR A 74 -1.27 -19.14 28.67
N GLU A 75 -0.05 -19.69 28.69
CA GLU A 75 1.19 -18.92 28.70
C GLU A 75 1.34 -18.05 27.45
N LEU A 76 1.04 -18.58 26.26
CA LEU A 76 1.06 -17.80 25.02
C LEU A 76 0.06 -16.62 25.06
N LYS A 77 -1.09 -16.80 25.70
CA LYS A 77 -2.09 -15.74 25.90
C LYS A 77 -1.56 -14.67 26.87
N ALA A 78 -0.88 -15.06 27.94
CA ALA A 78 -0.24 -14.14 28.88
C ALA A 78 0.88 -13.33 28.22
N ILE A 79 1.78 -13.99 27.47
CA ILE A 79 2.86 -13.33 26.72
C ILE A 79 2.30 -12.32 25.71
N LYS A 80 1.20 -12.63 25.03
CA LYS A 80 0.52 -11.68 24.12
C LYS A 80 -0.11 -10.49 24.83
N ALA A 81 -0.60 -10.69 26.05
CA ALA A 81 -1.16 -9.62 26.87
C ALA A 81 -0.07 -8.66 27.39
N ASP A 82 1.11 -9.18 27.70
CA ASP A 82 2.27 -8.41 28.17
C ASP A 82 3.03 -7.69 27.03
N HIS A 83 2.74 -8.03 25.77
CA HIS A 83 3.32 -7.39 24.58
C HIS A 83 2.25 -6.85 23.60
N PRO A 84 1.41 -5.88 24.04
CA PRO A 84 0.31 -5.35 23.23
C PRO A 84 0.79 -4.67 21.94
N ASP A 85 2.01 -4.16 21.93
CA ASP A 85 2.60 -3.50 20.76
C ASP A 85 2.92 -4.50 19.63
N LEU A 86 3.27 -5.75 19.97
CA LEU A 86 3.52 -6.80 19.01
C LEU A 86 2.22 -7.26 18.31
N GLU A 87 1.14 -7.42 19.06
CA GLU A 87 -0.15 -7.80 18.47
C GLU A 87 -0.75 -6.66 17.66
N LYS A 88 -0.60 -5.39 18.08
CA LYS A 88 -0.96 -4.21 17.28
C LYS A 88 -0.15 -4.12 15.99
N ALA A 89 1.16 -4.39 16.04
CA ALA A 89 2.03 -4.41 14.86
C ALA A 89 1.63 -5.53 13.89
N LYS A 90 1.42 -6.76 14.38
CA LYS A 90 0.94 -7.88 13.55
C LYS A 90 -0.41 -7.59 12.90
N GLN A 91 -1.34 -7.01 13.67
CA GLN A 91 -2.64 -6.63 13.13
C GLN A 91 -2.51 -5.57 12.03
N GLN A 92 -1.66 -4.57 12.24
CA GLN A 92 -1.37 -3.56 11.25
C GLN A 92 -0.74 -4.14 9.98
N SER A 93 0.24 -5.04 10.10
CA SER A 93 0.83 -5.73 8.95
C SER A 93 -0.21 -6.49 8.14
N ARG A 94 -1.12 -7.22 8.81
CA ARG A 94 -2.23 -7.91 8.15
C ARG A 94 -3.15 -6.95 7.39
N HIS A 95 -3.50 -5.81 8.00
CA HIS A 95 -4.32 -4.81 7.31
C HIS A 95 -3.60 -4.24 6.08
N PHE A 96 -2.30 -3.98 6.15
CA PHE A 96 -1.52 -3.51 5.01
C PHE A 96 -1.54 -4.51 3.85
N GLU A 97 -1.37 -5.80 4.13
CA GLU A 97 -1.46 -6.87 3.12
C GLU A 97 -2.86 -6.91 2.47
N MET A 98 -3.92 -6.94 3.29
CA MET A 98 -5.30 -6.97 2.79
C MET A 98 -5.65 -5.75 1.93
N ILE A 99 -5.16 -4.57 2.31
CA ILE A 99 -5.36 -3.34 1.53
C ILE A 99 -4.65 -3.44 0.19
N ARG A 100 -3.38 -3.88 0.15
CA ARG A 100 -2.62 -4.04 -1.10
C ARG A 100 -3.31 -5.02 -2.05
N GLU A 101 -3.61 -6.23 -1.57
CA GLU A 101 -4.26 -7.27 -2.38
C GLU A 101 -5.59 -6.80 -2.99
N GLN A 102 -6.36 -6.00 -2.24
CA GLN A 102 -7.64 -5.53 -2.71
C GLN A 102 -7.51 -4.40 -3.73
N LEU A 103 -6.54 -3.50 -3.56
CA LEU A 103 -6.27 -2.43 -4.51
C LEU A 103 -5.67 -2.95 -5.82
N GLU A 104 -4.83 -3.98 -5.77
CA GLU A 104 -4.28 -4.65 -6.95
C GLU A 104 -5.39 -5.21 -7.85
N LYS A 105 -6.46 -5.80 -7.27
CA LYS A 105 -7.64 -6.26 -8.03
C LYS A 105 -8.37 -5.13 -8.76
N LEU A 106 -8.18 -3.89 -8.33
CA LEU A 106 -8.73 -2.69 -8.96
C LEU A 106 -7.74 -2.01 -9.92
N ASN A 107 -6.57 -2.62 -10.16
CA ASN A 107 -5.45 -2.02 -10.88
C ASN A 107 -4.96 -0.70 -10.25
N ILE A 108 -5.05 -0.60 -8.92
CA ILE A 108 -4.52 0.51 -8.15
C ILE A 108 -3.27 0.01 -7.43
N GLU A 109 -2.11 0.57 -7.80
CA GLU A 109 -0.85 0.25 -7.16
C GLU A 109 -0.70 1.07 -5.88
N ALA A 110 -0.50 0.41 -4.73
CA ALA A 110 -0.28 1.09 -3.45
C ALA A 110 1.22 1.31 -3.22
N PHE A 111 1.65 2.56 -3.19
CA PHE A 111 3.05 2.95 -2.93
C PHE A 111 3.37 2.90 -1.44
N ASN A 112 2.55 3.56 -0.61
CA ASN A 112 2.72 3.63 0.84
C ASN A 112 1.38 3.47 1.55
N ILE A 113 1.37 2.75 2.68
CA ILE A 113 0.20 2.56 3.54
C ILE A 113 0.56 2.97 4.94
N ASN A 114 -0.17 3.95 5.48
CA ASN A 114 0.02 4.50 6.81
C ASN A 114 -1.29 4.47 7.59
N ARG A 115 -1.21 4.64 8.91
CA ARG A 115 -2.42 4.87 9.71
C ARG A 115 -2.97 6.26 9.41
N SER A 116 -4.29 6.36 9.24
CA SER A 116 -4.95 7.66 9.17
C SER A 116 -5.02 8.29 10.57
N PRO A 117 -4.99 9.63 10.67
CA PRO A 117 -5.39 10.35 11.88
C PRO A 117 -6.83 10.05 12.32
N VAL A 118 -7.69 9.56 11.42
CA VAL A 118 -9.04 9.07 11.75
C VAL A 118 -8.96 7.60 12.19
N PRO A 119 -9.36 7.27 13.43
CA PRO A 119 -9.30 5.90 13.93
C PRO A 119 -10.06 4.91 13.04
N GLY A 120 -9.44 3.77 12.77
CA GLY A 120 -10.02 2.71 11.94
C GLY A 120 -9.84 2.89 10.43
N LEU A 121 -9.26 4.02 9.98
CA LEU A 121 -8.88 4.22 8.59
C LEU A 121 -7.37 4.12 8.39
N TYR A 122 -7.01 3.75 7.17
CA TYR A 122 -5.66 3.76 6.64
C TYR A 122 -5.57 4.81 5.54
N GLU A 123 -4.45 5.48 5.47
CA GLU A 123 -4.12 6.39 4.38
C GLU A 123 -3.18 5.66 3.41
N VAL A 124 -3.55 5.63 2.14
CA VAL A 124 -2.86 4.90 1.08
C VAL A 124 -2.44 5.89 0.01
N SER A 125 -1.14 6.09 -0.17
CA SER A 125 -0.61 6.72 -1.38
C SER A 125 -0.56 5.68 -2.49
N SER A 126 -1.18 5.99 -3.63
CA SER A 126 -1.36 5.04 -4.72
C SER A 126 -1.25 5.67 -6.11
N SER A 127 -1.25 4.84 -7.15
CA SER A 127 -1.31 5.29 -8.54
C SER A 127 -2.59 6.08 -8.88
N ALA A 128 -3.65 5.93 -8.07
CA ALA A 128 -4.88 6.70 -8.18
C ALA A 128 -4.93 7.92 -7.24
N GLY A 129 -3.78 8.30 -6.65
CA GLY A 129 -3.67 9.37 -5.67
C GLY A 129 -3.83 8.87 -4.23
N LEU A 130 -4.19 9.79 -3.32
CA LEU A 130 -4.39 9.47 -1.91
C LEU A 130 -5.79 8.88 -1.67
N ILE A 131 -5.83 7.70 -1.05
CA ILE A 131 -7.07 6.97 -0.75
C ILE A 131 -7.13 6.69 0.74
N TYR A 132 -8.30 6.88 1.35
CA TYR A 132 -8.59 6.42 2.70
C TYR A 132 -9.30 5.08 2.65
N SER A 133 -8.78 4.08 3.36
CA SER A 133 -9.24 2.71 3.29
C SER A 133 -9.63 2.17 4.66
N SER A 134 -10.71 1.41 4.71
CA SER A 134 -10.99 0.51 5.84
C SER A 134 -9.89 -0.56 5.99
N PRO A 135 -9.76 -1.24 7.15
CA PRO A 135 -8.67 -2.20 7.40
C PRO A 135 -8.59 -3.37 6.41
N THR A 136 -9.68 -3.68 5.73
CA THR A 136 -9.80 -4.76 4.75
C THR A 136 -10.11 -4.26 3.34
N ALA A 137 -9.99 -2.93 3.10
CA ALA A 137 -10.30 -2.28 1.82
C ALA A 137 -11.68 -2.61 1.21
N THR A 138 -12.68 -2.90 2.06
CA THR A 138 -14.08 -3.07 1.64
C THR A 138 -14.76 -1.72 1.40
N HIS A 139 -14.27 -0.68 2.05
CA HIS A 139 -14.67 0.71 1.85
C HIS A 139 -13.45 1.54 1.50
N LEU A 140 -13.56 2.31 0.42
CA LEU A 140 -12.55 3.25 -0.06
C LEU A 140 -13.19 4.64 -0.14
N MET A 141 -12.45 5.65 0.30
CA MET A 141 -12.84 7.05 0.20
C MET A 141 -11.76 7.81 -0.54
N PHE A 142 -12.16 8.49 -1.61
CA PHE A 142 -11.33 9.38 -2.38
C PHE A 142 -11.59 10.81 -1.93
N GLY A 143 -10.54 11.60 -1.76
CA GLY A 143 -10.66 13.01 -1.43
C GLY A 143 -9.64 13.47 -0.40
N THR A 144 -10.01 14.54 0.30
CA THR A 144 -9.11 15.28 1.19
C THR A 144 -9.64 15.23 2.62
N LEU A 145 -8.78 14.81 3.55
CA LEU A 145 -9.05 14.83 4.97
C LEU A 145 -8.61 16.18 5.55
N TYR A 146 -9.58 16.89 6.12
CA TYR A 146 -9.31 18.10 6.89
C TYR A 146 -9.49 17.81 8.38
N LYS A 147 -8.57 18.32 9.20
CA LYS A 147 -8.77 18.49 10.62
C LYS A 147 -9.29 19.90 10.85
N SER A 148 -10.39 20.03 11.57
CA SER A 148 -10.89 21.32 12.04
C SER A 148 -10.83 21.36 13.55
N ASP A 149 -10.39 22.48 14.10
CA ASP A 149 -10.66 22.90 15.48
C ASP A 149 -11.40 24.25 15.47
N ASP A 150 -11.60 24.85 16.64
CA ASP A 150 -12.35 26.11 16.79
C ASP A 150 -11.70 27.30 16.07
N THR A 151 -10.43 27.18 15.68
CA THR A 151 -9.61 28.30 15.18
C THR A 151 -9.02 28.07 13.79
N SER A 152 -8.96 26.81 13.34
CA SER A 152 -8.23 26.45 12.14
C SER A 152 -8.81 25.24 11.42
N VAL A 153 -8.58 25.21 10.11
CA VAL A 153 -8.84 24.06 9.25
C VAL A 153 -7.52 23.69 8.57
N ILE A 154 -7.06 22.47 8.80
CA ILE A 154 -5.77 21.96 8.34
C ILE A 154 -6.02 20.80 7.38
N ASN A 155 -5.42 20.88 6.19
CA ASN A 155 -5.45 19.80 5.22
C ASN A 155 -4.42 18.71 5.59
N LEU A 156 -4.88 17.63 6.23
CA LEU A 156 -4.02 16.53 6.65
C LEU A 156 -3.52 15.70 5.46
N SER A 157 -4.33 15.55 4.42
CA SER A 157 -3.92 14.88 3.19
C SER A 157 -2.75 15.58 2.50
N ASP A 158 -2.78 16.92 2.46
CA ASP A 158 -1.69 17.68 1.84
C ASP A 158 -0.41 17.59 2.66
N GLN A 159 -0.49 17.57 4.00
CA GLN A 159 0.67 17.34 4.87
C GLN A 159 1.29 15.96 4.64
N ALA A 160 0.47 14.92 4.54
CA ALA A 160 0.93 13.57 4.24
C ALA A 160 1.58 13.48 2.86
N LEU A 161 0.95 14.10 1.85
CA LEU A 161 1.49 14.12 0.50
C LEU A 161 2.73 14.99 0.39
N ALA A 162 2.86 16.09 1.12
CA ALA A 162 3.99 17.02 1.01
C ALA A 162 5.33 16.33 1.25
N VAL A 163 5.39 15.41 2.22
CA VAL A 163 6.57 14.56 2.47
C VAL A 163 6.92 13.74 1.23
N ILE A 164 5.92 13.08 0.65
CA ILE A 164 6.07 12.24 -0.55
C ILE A 164 6.46 13.10 -1.76
N ARG A 165 5.86 14.28 -1.92
CA ARG A 165 6.16 15.21 -3.01
C ARG A 165 7.60 15.64 -2.94
N LYS A 166 8.07 16.03 -1.75
CA LYS A 166 9.45 16.45 -1.53
C LYS A 166 10.46 15.34 -1.85
N GLU A 167 10.17 14.12 -1.41
CA GLU A 167 11.02 12.95 -1.67
C GLU A 167 11.08 12.62 -3.17
N ARG A 168 9.92 12.50 -3.82
CA ARG A 168 9.82 11.99 -5.19
C ARG A 168 10.05 13.05 -6.27
N MET A 169 9.95 14.34 -5.95
CA MET A 169 10.19 15.41 -6.92
C MET A 169 11.60 15.37 -7.50
N GLY A 170 12.58 14.94 -6.70
CA GLY A 170 13.97 14.83 -7.13
C GLY A 170 14.20 13.81 -8.26
N GLU A 171 13.30 12.83 -8.42
CA GLU A 171 13.37 11.83 -9.49
C GLU A 171 13.36 12.47 -10.90
N PHE A 172 12.72 13.65 -11.05
CA PHE A 172 12.50 14.31 -12.34
C PHE A 172 13.26 15.62 -12.49
N GLU A 173 14.17 15.97 -11.59
CA GLU A 173 14.86 17.27 -11.61
C GLU A 173 15.58 17.56 -12.94
N LYS A 174 16.17 16.55 -13.55
CA LYS A 174 16.86 16.64 -14.85
C LYS A 174 15.92 16.78 -16.05
N ASP A 175 14.65 16.42 -15.87
CA ASP A 175 13.64 16.45 -16.94
C ASP A 175 12.82 17.75 -16.95
N MET A 176 12.97 18.60 -15.94
CA MET A 176 12.21 19.84 -15.83
C MET A 176 12.62 20.86 -16.90
N ILE A 177 11.65 21.61 -17.40
CA ILE A 177 11.92 22.82 -18.21
C ILE A 177 11.99 24.00 -17.24
N VAL A 178 13.17 24.58 -17.08
CA VAL A 178 13.46 25.56 -16.02
C VAL A 178 13.53 26.96 -16.60
N TYR A 179 12.77 27.89 -16.00
CA TYR A 179 12.82 29.33 -16.24
C TYR A 179 13.41 30.00 -14.99
N PRO A 180 14.73 30.24 -14.98
CA PRO A 180 15.43 30.70 -13.78
C PRO A 180 15.18 32.19 -13.51
N ALA A 181 15.03 32.54 -12.23
CA ALA A 181 15.16 33.92 -11.79
C ALA A 181 16.63 34.38 -11.83
N LYS A 182 16.86 35.67 -12.09
CA LYS A 182 18.22 36.25 -12.05
C LYS A 182 18.81 36.23 -10.64
N GLU A 183 17.99 36.56 -9.65
CA GLU A 183 18.32 36.47 -8.22
C GLU A 183 17.36 35.46 -7.57
N GLU A 184 17.72 34.18 -7.61
CA GLU A 184 16.86 33.12 -7.09
C GLU A 184 16.65 33.24 -5.58
N LYS A 185 15.39 33.46 -5.18
CA LYS A 185 14.92 33.51 -3.79
C LYS A 185 14.06 32.30 -3.47
N HIS A 186 13.31 31.81 -4.45
CA HIS A 186 12.36 30.70 -4.32
C HIS A 186 12.37 29.84 -5.58
N VAL A 187 12.10 28.55 -5.42
CA VAL A 187 11.94 27.60 -6.53
C VAL A 187 10.59 26.92 -6.40
N ILE A 188 9.81 26.92 -7.47
CA ILE A 188 8.54 26.21 -7.54
C ILE A 188 8.57 25.19 -8.69
N THR A 189 7.88 24.06 -8.52
CA THR A 189 7.62 23.13 -9.62
C THR A 189 6.15 23.20 -10.02
N VAL A 190 5.88 23.38 -11.30
CA VAL A 190 4.53 23.58 -11.83
C VAL A 190 4.18 22.44 -12.78
N PHE A 191 3.17 21.67 -12.43
CA PHE A 191 2.50 20.77 -13.36
C PHE A 191 1.66 21.61 -14.33
N THR A 192 2.01 21.55 -15.61
CA THR A 192 1.50 22.46 -16.64
C THR A 192 0.90 21.72 -17.83
N ASP A 193 0.01 22.38 -18.55
CA ASP A 193 -0.67 21.87 -19.75
C ASP A 193 -0.66 22.97 -20.82
N THR A 194 -0.22 22.67 -22.04
CA THR A 194 -0.09 23.65 -23.13
C THR A 194 -1.43 24.18 -23.64
N ASP A 195 -2.53 23.46 -23.46
CA ASP A 195 -3.89 23.85 -23.83
C ASP A 195 -4.70 24.43 -22.67
N CYS A 196 -4.10 24.57 -21.48
CA CYS A 196 -4.75 25.25 -20.36
C CYS A 196 -4.58 26.77 -20.43
N GLY A 197 -5.69 27.50 -20.46
CA GLY A 197 -5.70 28.97 -20.50
C GLY A 197 -4.96 29.62 -19.32
N TYR A 198 -5.09 29.09 -18.10
CA TYR A 198 -4.37 29.59 -16.93
C TYR A 198 -2.88 29.22 -16.95
N CYS A 199 -2.51 28.07 -17.51
CA CYS A 199 -1.09 27.76 -17.71
C CYS A 199 -0.45 28.69 -18.75
N ARG A 200 -1.18 29.05 -19.82
CA ARG A 200 -0.72 30.07 -20.78
C ARG A 200 -0.62 31.44 -20.12
N LYS A 201 -1.55 31.78 -19.20
CA LYS A 201 -1.47 33.03 -18.44
C LYS A 201 -0.23 33.08 -17.56
N LEU A 202 0.00 32.05 -16.74
CA LEU A 202 1.21 31.92 -15.92
C LEU A 202 2.47 32.10 -16.77
N HIS A 203 2.51 31.45 -17.94
CA HIS A 203 3.65 31.52 -18.86
C HIS A 203 3.89 32.91 -19.45
N ARG A 204 2.82 33.66 -19.79
CA ARG A 204 2.95 35.04 -20.28
C ARG A 204 3.52 35.98 -19.23
N GLU A 205 3.31 35.68 -17.95
CA GLU A 205 3.78 36.45 -16.80
C GLU A 205 5.11 35.89 -16.25
N MET A 206 5.81 35.00 -16.99
CA MET A 206 7.05 34.34 -16.50
C MET A 206 8.10 35.34 -16.02
N GLN A 207 8.27 36.46 -16.74
CA GLN A 207 9.21 37.50 -16.36
C GLN A 207 8.86 38.12 -15.01
N ASP A 208 7.57 38.32 -14.71
CA ASP A 208 7.11 38.88 -13.43
C ASP A 208 7.48 37.94 -12.26
N TYR A 209 7.37 36.61 -12.44
CA TYR A 209 7.85 35.64 -11.44
C TYR A 209 9.37 35.72 -11.29
N ASN A 210 10.11 35.73 -12.39
CA ASN A 210 11.57 35.71 -12.39
C ASN A 210 12.16 37.00 -11.79
N ASP A 211 11.57 38.17 -12.07
CA ASP A 211 12.00 39.46 -11.51
C ASP A 211 11.76 39.53 -9.99
N LEU A 212 10.77 38.81 -9.48
CA LEU A 212 10.53 38.65 -8.04
C LEU A 212 11.42 37.61 -7.36
N GLY A 213 12.32 36.97 -8.10
CA GLY A 213 13.24 35.96 -7.59
C GLY A 213 12.64 34.55 -7.54
N ILE A 214 11.57 34.27 -8.29
CA ILE A 214 10.91 32.96 -8.33
C ILE A 214 11.37 32.22 -9.60
N THR A 215 12.12 31.14 -9.42
CA THR A 215 12.44 30.17 -10.49
C THR A 215 11.27 29.22 -10.67
N VAL A 216 10.81 29.08 -11.93
CA VAL A 216 9.70 28.19 -12.28
C VAL A 216 10.23 26.97 -13.03
N ARG A 217 9.93 25.76 -12.54
CA ARG A 217 10.28 24.49 -13.17
C ARG A 217 9.02 23.80 -13.65
N TYR A 218 8.91 23.46 -14.93
CA TYR A 218 7.73 22.76 -15.45
C TYR A 218 7.91 21.25 -15.45
N LEU A 219 6.82 20.55 -15.08
CA LEU A 219 6.56 19.15 -15.39
C LEU A 219 5.26 19.03 -16.19
N ALA A 220 5.18 18.01 -17.01
CA ALA A 220 4.07 17.78 -17.91
C ALA A 220 2.85 17.20 -17.19
N PHE A 221 1.67 17.80 -17.45
CA PHE A 221 0.39 17.27 -17.00
C PHE A 221 -0.70 17.51 -18.04
N PRO A 222 -0.75 16.73 -19.13
CA PRO A 222 -1.79 16.83 -20.13
C PRO A 222 -3.12 16.37 -19.54
N ARG A 223 -4.06 17.28 -19.30
CA ARG A 223 -5.35 16.99 -18.65
C ARG A 223 -6.22 16.03 -19.45
N GLY A 224 -6.00 15.92 -20.76
CA GLY A 224 -6.65 14.94 -21.62
C GLY A 224 -6.06 13.53 -21.54
N GLY A 225 -5.05 13.31 -20.69
CA GLY A 225 -4.35 12.04 -20.54
C GLY A 225 -3.42 11.70 -21.72
N GLU A 226 -2.85 10.50 -21.67
CA GLU A 226 -1.86 9.99 -22.63
C GLU A 226 -2.35 9.98 -24.08
N GLN A 227 -3.64 9.76 -24.30
CA GLN A 227 -4.20 9.66 -25.65
C GLN A 227 -4.48 11.04 -26.30
N SER A 228 -4.35 12.12 -25.53
CA SER A 228 -4.68 13.47 -26.00
C SER A 228 -3.68 14.02 -27.03
N LYS A 229 -4.14 14.99 -27.83
CA LYS A 229 -3.24 15.79 -28.67
C LYS A 229 -2.21 16.53 -27.82
N THR A 230 -2.65 17.13 -26.71
CA THR A 230 -1.80 17.86 -25.78
C THR A 230 -0.63 16.99 -25.29
N TYR A 231 -0.86 15.71 -24.97
CA TYR A 231 0.22 14.79 -24.61
C TYR A 231 1.29 14.69 -25.71
N ARG A 232 0.88 14.52 -26.98
CA ARG A 232 1.82 14.45 -28.12
C ARG A 232 2.58 15.77 -28.34
N ASP A 233 1.91 16.90 -28.16
CA ASP A 233 2.55 18.22 -28.23
C ASP A 233 3.59 18.36 -27.11
N MET A 234 3.27 17.91 -25.89
CA MET A 234 4.21 17.93 -24.76
C MET A 234 5.39 16.98 -24.95
N VAL A 235 5.19 15.79 -25.51
CA VAL A 235 6.29 14.91 -25.92
C VAL A 235 7.21 15.63 -26.91
N SER A 236 6.64 16.32 -27.89
CA SER A 236 7.44 17.06 -28.89
C SER A 236 8.26 18.20 -28.26
N ILE A 237 7.71 18.90 -27.26
CA ILE A 237 8.41 19.94 -26.49
C ILE A 237 9.55 19.33 -25.66
N TRP A 238 9.30 18.24 -24.93
CA TRP A 238 10.31 17.58 -24.11
C TRP A 238 11.42 16.93 -24.93
N CYS A 239 11.14 16.62 -26.20
CA CYS A 239 12.11 16.11 -27.16
C CYS A 239 12.77 17.20 -28.02
N ALA A 240 12.45 18.48 -27.82
CA ALA A 240 13.07 19.56 -28.57
C ALA A 240 14.52 19.76 -28.12
N GLN A 241 15.36 20.23 -29.06
CA GLN A 241 16.74 20.63 -28.75
C GLN A 241 16.77 21.78 -27.73
N ASP A 242 15.90 22.79 -27.93
CA ASP A 242 15.60 23.83 -26.96
C ASP A 242 14.17 23.65 -26.45
N LYS A 243 14.06 23.08 -25.23
CA LYS A 243 12.76 22.82 -24.59
C LYS A 243 12.07 24.11 -24.15
N GLN A 244 12.82 25.16 -23.81
CA GLN A 244 12.24 26.45 -23.39
C GLN A 244 11.62 27.14 -24.60
N GLU A 245 12.34 27.22 -25.72
CA GLU A 245 11.83 27.79 -26.97
C GLU A 245 10.57 27.04 -27.45
N ALA A 246 10.61 25.70 -27.45
CA ALA A 246 9.46 24.90 -27.83
C ALA A 246 8.24 25.11 -26.90
N MET A 247 8.47 25.25 -25.59
CA MET A 247 7.40 25.56 -24.63
C MET A 247 6.82 26.95 -24.87
N ASP A 248 7.66 27.96 -25.13
CA ASP A 248 7.23 29.34 -25.42
C ASP A 248 6.34 29.39 -26.68
N ILE A 249 6.76 28.70 -27.75
CA ILE A 249 6.00 28.56 -28.99
C ILE A 249 4.63 27.92 -28.70
N ALA A 250 4.60 26.79 -28.01
CA ALA A 250 3.35 26.10 -27.68
C ALA A 250 2.40 26.95 -26.83
N LYS A 251 2.92 27.64 -25.80
CA LYS A 251 2.13 28.49 -24.89
C LYS A 251 1.64 29.77 -25.56
N SER A 252 2.30 30.22 -26.63
CA SER A 252 1.82 31.30 -27.51
C SER A 252 0.65 30.86 -28.42
N GLY A 253 0.30 29.57 -28.45
CA GLY A 253 -0.77 29.01 -29.28
C GLY A 253 -0.32 28.58 -30.68
N LYS A 254 0.99 28.61 -30.96
CA LYS A 254 1.55 28.11 -32.21
C LYS A 254 1.82 26.61 -32.11
N SER A 255 1.83 25.92 -33.25
CA SER A 255 2.20 24.50 -33.28
C SER A 255 3.69 24.34 -33.06
N VAL A 256 4.06 23.41 -32.17
CA VAL A 256 5.40 22.82 -32.16
C VAL A 256 5.48 21.77 -33.25
N GLY A 257 6.67 21.53 -33.80
CA GLY A 257 6.90 20.42 -34.72
C GLY A 257 6.61 19.07 -34.05
N SER A 258 6.48 18.00 -34.84
CA SER A 258 6.29 16.65 -34.31
C SER A 258 7.65 15.99 -34.06
N ASN A 259 8.04 15.86 -32.79
CA ASN A 259 9.27 15.21 -32.38
C ASN A 259 8.98 14.07 -31.41
N THR A 260 9.76 13.00 -31.50
CA THR A 260 9.69 11.85 -30.58
C THR A 260 11.08 11.41 -30.17
N CYS A 261 11.23 11.06 -28.90
CA CYS A 261 12.46 10.59 -28.28
C CYS A 261 12.09 9.75 -27.04
N GLU A 262 13.06 9.07 -26.45
CA GLU A 262 12.90 8.57 -25.08
C GLU A 262 12.66 9.77 -24.15
N ASN A 263 11.54 9.76 -23.43
CA ASN A 263 11.07 10.90 -22.65
C ASN A 263 10.30 10.42 -21.41
N THR A 264 10.08 11.34 -20.47
CA THR A 264 9.43 11.05 -19.20
C THR A 264 8.04 11.68 -19.08
N VAL A 265 7.42 12.16 -20.17
CA VAL A 265 6.13 12.90 -20.12
C VAL A 265 5.01 12.08 -19.48
N LEU A 266 4.89 10.78 -19.81
CA LEU A 266 3.90 9.90 -19.18
C LEU A 266 4.17 9.73 -17.68
N ALA A 267 5.43 9.53 -17.31
CA ALA A 267 5.83 9.36 -15.91
C ALA A 267 5.60 10.65 -15.09
N GLN A 268 5.83 11.83 -15.69
CA GLN A 268 5.50 13.12 -15.08
C GLN A 268 3.99 13.28 -14.87
N TYR A 269 3.17 12.90 -15.84
CA TYR A 269 1.71 12.91 -15.72
C TYR A 269 1.24 11.99 -14.57
N GLN A 270 1.78 10.77 -14.50
CA GLN A 270 1.48 9.82 -13.44
C GLN A 270 1.93 10.32 -12.07
N LEU A 271 3.11 10.95 -11.97
CA LEU A 271 3.59 11.57 -10.75
C LEU A 271 2.63 12.66 -10.26
N GLY A 272 2.17 13.54 -11.16
CA GLY A 272 1.18 14.55 -10.83
C GLY A 272 -0.10 13.94 -10.25
N GLY A 273 -0.60 12.85 -10.85
CA GLY A 273 -1.77 12.14 -10.34
C GLY A 273 -1.54 11.58 -8.93
N ALA A 274 -0.40 10.94 -8.70
CA ALA A 274 0.00 10.45 -7.38
C ALA A 274 0.15 11.58 -6.35
N PHE A 275 0.54 12.78 -6.78
CA PHE A 275 0.66 13.98 -5.94
C PHE A 275 -0.69 14.67 -5.67
N GLY A 276 -1.79 14.17 -6.24
CA GLY A 276 -3.13 14.77 -6.08
C GLY A 276 -3.39 15.95 -7.01
N VAL A 277 -2.62 16.10 -8.09
CA VAL A 277 -2.89 17.08 -9.14
C VAL A 277 -4.16 16.66 -9.90
N ASN A 278 -5.20 17.49 -9.82
CA ASN A 278 -6.48 17.27 -10.48
C ASN A 278 -6.83 18.37 -11.50
N GLY A 279 -5.92 19.33 -11.72
CA GLY A 279 -6.07 20.45 -12.63
C GLY A 279 -4.75 21.18 -12.80
N THR A 280 -4.67 22.03 -13.84
CA THR A 280 -3.45 22.79 -14.15
C THR A 280 -3.74 24.29 -14.29
N PRO A 281 -2.79 25.18 -13.94
CA PRO A 281 -1.49 24.85 -13.35
C PRO A 281 -1.66 24.36 -11.90
N ALA A 282 -0.77 23.48 -11.45
CA ALA A 282 -0.68 23.08 -10.05
C ALA A 282 0.77 23.28 -9.60
N ILE A 283 0.94 24.07 -8.53
CA ILE A 283 2.24 24.56 -8.07
C ILE A 283 2.64 23.77 -6.84
N VAL A 284 3.76 23.05 -6.89
CA VAL A 284 4.39 22.40 -5.75
C VAL A 284 5.48 23.32 -5.21
N LEU A 285 5.38 23.64 -3.93
CA LEU A 285 6.32 24.52 -3.23
C LEU A 285 7.51 23.72 -2.66
N GLN A 286 8.52 24.41 -2.13
CA GLN A 286 9.76 23.77 -1.65
C GLN A 286 9.54 22.84 -0.45
N ASP A 287 8.52 23.11 0.36
CA ASP A 287 8.11 22.26 1.48
C ASP A 287 7.31 21.02 1.04
N GLY A 288 6.96 20.93 -0.26
CA GLY A 288 6.15 19.86 -0.84
C GLY A 288 4.64 20.13 -0.82
N SER A 289 4.19 21.24 -0.23
CA SER A 289 2.78 21.63 -0.27
C SER A 289 2.32 21.91 -1.71
N LEU A 290 1.06 21.62 -1.98
CA LEU A 290 0.46 21.84 -3.29
C LEU A 290 -0.47 23.05 -3.24
N GLN A 291 -0.17 24.04 -4.07
CA GLN A 291 -1.03 25.18 -4.35
C GLN A 291 -1.74 24.94 -5.70
N PRO A 292 -3.03 24.54 -5.69
CA PRO A 292 -3.78 24.33 -6.92
C PRO A 292 -4.08 25.66 -7.60
N GLY A 293 -4.07 25.64 -8.93
CA GLY A 293 -4.48 26.77 -9.75
C GLY A 293 -3.40 27.83 -9.97
N TYR A 294 -3.75 28.82 -10.76
CA TYR A 294 -2.90 29.97 -11.04
C TYR A 294 -2.91 30.96 -9.86
N VAL A 295 -1.73 31.46 -9.52
CA VAL A 295 -1.53 32.52 -8.52
C VAL A 295 -0.64 33.59 -9.15
N PRO A 296 -1.07 34.87 -9.21
CA PRO A 296 -0.23 35.97 -9.71
C PRO A 296 1.10 36.07 -8.96
N ALA A 297 2.16 36.52 -9.64
CA ALA A 297 3.54 36.52 -9.13
C ALA A 297 3.69 37.18 -7.74
N GLU A 298 3.14 38.38 -7.54
CA GLU A 298 3.19 39.09 -6.24
C GLU A 298 2.52 38.31 -5.11
N ARG A 299 1.34 37.73 -5.37
CA ARG A 299 0.62 36.94 -4.35
C ARG A 299 1.36 35.66 -4.04
N LEU A 300 1.96 35.02 -5.04
CA LEU A 300 2.75 33.82 -4.85
C LEU A 300 4.01 34.13 -4.04
N LYS A 301 4.67 35.26 -4.32
CA LYS A 301 5.81 35.74 -3.53
C LYS A 301 5.45 35.93 -2.06
N MET A 302 4.34 36.59 -1.76
CA MET A 302 3.87 36.77 -0.37
C MET A 302 3.66 35.43 0.34
N LEU A 303 3.06 34.45 -0.35
CA LEU A 303 2.86 33.11 0.19
C LEU A 303 4.19 32.42 0.48
N LEU A 304 5.12 32.44 -0.48
CA LEU A 304 6.45 31.83 -0.36
C LEU A 304 7.30 32.49 0.75
N ASP A 305 7.23 33.81 0.91
CA ASP A 305 7.94 34.52 1.97
C ASP A 305 7.39 34.17 3.36
N SER A 306 6.08 33.96 3.49
CA SER A 306 5.46 33.58 4.76
C SER A 306 5.85 32.18 5.25
N GLN A 307 6.21 31.28 4.32
CA GLN A 307 6.65 29.92 4.64
C GLN A 307 8.07 29.86 5.19
N LYS A 308 8.95 30.82 4.85
CA LYS A 308 10.33 30.86 5.37
C LYS A 308 10.42 31.16 6.87
N VAL A 309 9.31 31.59 7.49
CA VAL A 309 9.25 32.01 8.89
C VAL A 309 8.84 30.87 9.83
N GLN A 310 8.42 29.71 9.30
CA GLN A 310 8.04 28.51 10.08
C GLN A 310 9.13 27.44 10.01
#